data_AF-A0A349JMN7-F1
#
_entry.id   AF-A0A349JMN7-F1
#
_cell.length_a   1.000
_cell.length_b   1.000
_cell.length_c   1.000
_cell.angle_alpha   90.00
_cell.angle_beta   90.00
_cell.angle_gamma   90.00
#
_symmetry.space_group_name_H-M   'P 1'
#
loop_
_entity.id
_entity.type
_entity.pdbx_description
1 polymer ?
#
loop_
_entity_poly.entity_id
_entity_poly.type
_entity_poly.pdbx_seq_one_letter_code
_entity_poly.pdbx_strand_id
1 'polypeptide(L)'
;MSDIFVMVRNQNNIAMTSVDGIAFVTLLTQQGRVLAEETVDLFEADVNFDNLKKGKYMVAVWHEGVEPRSATCSVKITDEDKVIMLTFVYLELERVLLGIQTSTEERL
;
A
#
# COMPACT_ATOMS: atom_id res chain seq x y z
N MET A 1 -0.37 16.61 -10.76
CA MET A 1 -0.63 15.99 -9.42
C MET A 1 -0.13 14.55 -9.45
N SER A 2 0.20 13.96 -8.30
CA SER A 2 0.80 12.60 -8.26
C SER A 2 -0.09 11.62 -7.52
N ASP A 3 0.12 10.34 -7.79
CA ASP A 3 -0.69 9.26 -7.21
C ASP A 3 0.21 8.32 -6.39
N ILE A 4 -0.37 7.65 -5.40
CA ILE A 4 0.27 6.56 -4.68
C ILE A 4 -0.54 5.28 -4.92
N PHE A 5 0.09 4.31 -5.56
CA PHE A 5 -0.49 3.00 -5.81
C PHE A 5 0.05 1.98 -4.80
N VAL A 6 -0.83 1.27 -4.11
CA VAL A 6 -0.48 0.30 -3.08
C VAL A 6 -0.91 -1.07 -3.53
N MET A 7 0.00 -2.05 -3.48
CA MET A 7 -0.27 -3.44 -3.81
C MET A 7 0.09 -4.34 -2.63
N VAL A 8 -0.76 -5.32 -2.35
CA VAL A 8 -0.49 -6.40 -1.40
C VAL A 8 -0.26 -7.69 -2.17
N ARG A 9 0.94 -8.26 -2.03
CA ARG A 9 1.40 -9.41 -2.81
C ARG A 9 2.00 -10.47 -1.91
N ASN A 10 1.96 -11.73 -2.34
CA ASN A 10 2.77 -12.78 -1.74
C ASN A 10 4.19 -12.82 -2.33
N GLN A 11 5.03 -13.72 -1.83
CA GLN A 11 6.42 -13.91 -2.28
C GLN A 11 6.59 -14.29 -3.76
N ASN A 12 5.50 -14.73 -4.41
CA ASN A 12 5.45 -15.09 -5.83
C ASN A 12 4.82 -13.99 -6.69
N ASN A 13 4.64 -12.78 -6.15
CA ASN A 13 3.97 -11.64 -6.79
C ASN A 13 2.50 -11.90 -7.15
N ILE A 14 1.82 -12.79 -6.43
CA ILE A 14 0.38 -13.02 -6.58
C ILE A 14 -0.39 -12.08 -5.63
N ALA A 15 -1.52 -11.54 -6.08
CA ALA A 15 -2.41 -10.72 -5.27
C ALA A 15 -2.84 -11.45 -4.00
N MET A 16 -2.56 -10.85 -2.83
CA MET A 16 -2.96 -11.39 -1.53
C MET A 16 -4.08 -10.51 -0.97
N THR A 17 -5.30 -10.76 -1.45
CA THR A 17 -6.49 -9.91 -1.23
C THR A 17 -7.03 -10.03 0.19
N SER A 18 -6.91 -11.22 0.79
CA SER A 18 -7.46 -11.55 2.10
C SER A 18 -6.70 -12.66 2.81
N VAL A 19 -6.86 -12.74 4.13
CA VAL A 19 -6.49 -13.91 4.94
C VAL A 19 -7.71 -14.34 5.73
N ASP A 20 -8.04 -15.64 5.68
CA ASP A 20 -9.24 -16.22 6.31
C ASP A 20 -10.55 -15.49 5.94
N GLY A 21 -10.62 -14.94 4.72
CA GLY A 21 -11.79 -14.21 4.21
C GLY A 21 -11.89 -12.74 4.63
N ILE A 22 -10.89 -12.22 5.33
CA ILE A 22 -10.83 -10.81 5.77
C ILE A 22 -9.83 -10.07 4.89
N ALA A 23 -10.25 -8.93 4.33
CA ALA A 23 -9.44 -8.19 3.37
C ALA A 23 -8.41 -7.28 4.05
N PHE A 24 -7.31 -6.98 3.36
CA PHE A 24 -6.35 -5.98 3.82
C PHE A 24 -6.95 -4.57 3.72
N VAL A 25 -6.61 -3.74 4.70
CA VAL A 25 -7.00 -2.33 4.74
C VAL A 25 -5.76 -1.46 4.58
N THR A 26 -5.86 -0.43 3.76
CA THR A 26 -4.81 0.55 3.53
C THR A 26 -5.21 1.90 4.12
N LEU A 27 -4.24 2.62 4.68
CA LEU A 27 -4.45 3.92 5.30
C LEU A 27 -3.44 4.91 4.74
N LEU A 28 -3.92 6.05 4.24
CA LEU A 28 -3.07 7.18 3.86
C LEU A 28 -3.15 8.27 4.93
N THR A 29 -1.98 8.67 5.43
CA THR A 29 -1.89 9.76 6.41
C THR A 29 -0.90 10.84 5.98
N GLN A 30 -1.16 12.07 6.42
CA GLN A 30 -0.26 13.21 6.28
C GLN A 30 -0.26 14.01 7.57
N GLN A 31 0.93 14.27 8.12
CA GLN A 31 1.10 15.02 9.38
C GLN A 31 0.25 14.47 10.54
N GLY A 32 0.12 13.14 10.63
CA GLY A 32 -0.66 12.47 11.67
C GLY A 32 -2.18 12.52 11.47
N ARG A 33 -2.68 13.09 10.36
CA ARG A 33 -4.10 13.05 9.99
C ARG A 33 -4.35 11.96 8.97
N VAL A 34 -5.41 11.20 9.16
CA VAL A 34 -5.93 10.28 8.14
C VAL A 34 -6.54 11.08 7.01
N LEU A 35 -6.07 10.82 5.79
CA LEU A 35 -6.61 11.41 4.57
C LEU A 35 -7.58 10.45 3.88
N ALA A 36 -7.27 9.15 3.90
CA ALA A 36 -8.10 8.10 3.31
C ALA A 36 -7.85 6.76 4.00
N GLU A 37 -8.86 5.90 3.99
CA GLU A 37 -8.83 4.51 4.42
C GLU A 37 -9.60 3.70 3.37
N GLU A 38 -8.96 2.69 2.79
CA GLU A 38 -9.51 1.92 1.68
C GLU A 38 -9.20 0.43 1.87
N THR A 39 -10.19 -0.43 1.66
CA THR A 39 -9.95 -1.88 1.56
C THR A 39 -9.36 -2.19 0.19
N VAL A 40 -8.39 -3.09 0.13
CA VAL A 40 -7.81 -3.50 -1.17
C VAL A 40 -8.86 -4.11 -2.08
N ASP A 41 -8.70 -3.92 -3.39
CA ASP A 41 -9.55 -4.60 -4.37
C ASP A 41 -9.48 -6.13 -4.18
N LEU A 42 -10.64 -6.79 -4.26
CA LEU A 42 -10.75 -8.23 -3.95
C LEU A 42 -10.29 -9.15 -5.08
N PHE A 43 -9.89 -8.59 -6.23
CA PHE A 43 -9.29 -9.32 -7.35
C PHE A 43 -7.81 -9.00 -7.48
N GLU A 44 -7.43 -7.73 -7.47
CA GLU A 44 -6.07 -7.28 -7.75
C GLU A 44 -5.29 -6.92 -6.47
N ALA A 45 -5.90 -6.93 -5.29
CA ALA A 45 -5.27 -6.59 -4.00
C ALA A 45 -4.50 -5.26 -4.02
N ASP A 46 -5.09 -4.24 -4.62
CA ASP A 46 -4.50 -2.92 -4.71
C ASP A 46 -5.47 -1.78 -4.38
N VAL A 47 -4.89 -0.60 -4.17
CA VAL A 47 -5.57 0.67 -3.89
C VAL A 47 -4.79 1.77 -4.57
N ASN A 48 -5.50 2.73 -5.17
CA ASN A 48 -4.92 3.94 -5.71
C ASN A 48 -5.36 5.17 -4.91
N PHE A 49 -4.40 5.97 -4.45
CA PHE A 49 -4.64 7.28 -3.86
C PHE A 49 -4.26 8.38 -4.85
N ASP A 50 -5.27 8.95 -5.50
CA ASP A 50 -5.10 9.89 -6.58
C ASP A 50 -4.97 11.36 -6.14
N ASN A 51 -4.42 12.18 -7.04
CA ASN A 51 -4.47 13.65 -6.97
C ASN A 51 -3.81 14.23 -5.72
N LEU A 52 -2.74 13.59 -5.26
CA LEU A 52 -1.99 14.00 -4.09
C LEU A 52 -1.04 15.16 -4.43
N LYS A 53 -1.02 16.14 -3.53
CA LYS A 53 -0.11 17.28 -3.61
C LYS A 53 1.30 16.88 -3.18
N LYS A 54 2.30 17.68 -3.55
CA LYS A 54 3.66 17.54 -3.02
C LYS A 54 3.66 17.54 -1.50
N GLY A 55 4.42 16.62 -0.90
CA GLY A 55 4.40 16.45 0.55
C GLY A 55 4.97 15.12 1.00
N LYS A 56 5.05 14.95 2.32
CA LYS A 56 5.36 13.67 2.96
C LYS A 56 4.06 12.99 3.37
N TYR A 57 3.97 11.72 3.05
CA TYR A 57 2.85 10.86 3.39
C TYR A 57 3.38 9.62 4.13
N MET A 58 2.47 8.97 4.85
CA MET A 58 2.70 7.65 5.40
C MET A 58 1.54 6.77 4.98
N VAL A 59 1.88 5.67 4.32
CA VAL A 59 0.95 4.62 3.92
C VAL A 59 1.10 3.48 4.91
N ALA A 60 -0.01 2.96 5.41
CA ALA A 60 -0.05 1.74 6.19
C ALA A 60 -0.87 0.68 5.46
N VAL A 61 -0.45 -0.58 5.55
CA VAL A 61 -1.27 -1.75 5.24
C VAL A 61 -1.52 -2.47 6.56
N TRP A 62 -2.78 -2.79 6.84
CA TRP A 62 -3.21 -3.46 8.07
C TRP A 62 -4.01 -4.71 7.75
N HIS A 63 -3.77 -5.76 8.53
CA HIS A 63 -4.58 -6.97 8.56
C HIS A 63 -4.37 -7.70 9.90
N GLU A 64 -5.43 -8.21 10.53
CA GLU A 64 -5.32 -8.82 11.86
C GLU A 64 -4.59 -10.17 11.90
N GLY A 65 -4.65 -10.90 10.78
CA GLY A 65 -4.09 -12.24 10.61
C GLY A 65 -2.64 -12.29 10.09
N VAL A 66 -1.93 -11.17 9.99
CA VAL A 66 -0.52 -11.13 9.54
C VAL A 66 0.40 -10.52 10.60
N GLU A 67 1.71 -10.74 10.47
CA GLU A 67 2.74 -10.16 11.33
C GLU A 67 3.75 -9.33 10.49
N PRO A 68 3.96 -8.04 10.82
CA PRO A 68 3.21 -7.26 11.78
C PRO A 68 1.78 -6.99 11.29
N ARG A 69 0.82 -6.86 12.23
CA ARG A 69 -0.57 -6.51 11.90
C ARG A 69 -0.71 -5.19 11.14
N SER A 70 0.27 -4.30 11.28
CA SER A 70 0.38 -3.06 10.53
C SER A 70 1.80 -2.88 10.03
N ALA A 71 1.94 -2.65 8.73
CA ALA A 71 3.18 -2.31 8.08
C ALA A 71 3.08 -0.90 7.52
N THR A 72 4.08 -0.05 7.74
CA THR A 72 4.05 1.36 7.32
C THR A 72 5.21 1.71 6.41
N CYS A 73 4.95 2.52 5.39
CA CYS A 73 5.97 3.10 4.51
C CYS A 73 5.79 4.62 4.43
N SER A 74 6.88 5.38 4.58
CA SER A 74 6.85 6.82 4.35
C SER A 74 7.29 7.13 2.93
N VAL A 75 6.50 7.95 2.24
CA VAL A 75 6.78 8.40 0.89
C VAL A 75 6.79 9.91 0.81
N LYS A 76 7.60 10.45 -0.10
CA LYS A 76 7.68 11.89 -0.35
C LYS A 76 7.39 12.16 -1.82
N ILE A 77 6.30 12.87 -2.08
CA ILE A 77 5.98 13.39 -3.41
C ILE A 77 6.76 14.70 -3.58
N THR A 78 7.80 14.66 -4.42
CA THR A 78 8.62 15.83 -4.77
C THR A 78 8.25 16.43 -6.12
N ASP A 79 7.77 15.58 -7.02
CA ASP A 79 7.36 15.97 -8.37
C ASP A 79 5.89 15.66 -8.57
N GLU A 80 5.25 16.49 -9.37
CA GLU A 80 3.88 16.25 -9.83
C GLU A 80 3.96 15.35 -11.08
N ASP A 81 2.88 14.61 -11.37
CA ASP A 81 2.75 13.75 -12.57
C ASP A 81 3.59 12.46 -12.51
N LYS A 82 3.83 11.97 -11.29
CA LYS A 82 4.41 10.64 -11.04
C LYS A 82 3.43 9.74 -10.29
N VAL A 83 3.57 8.44 -10.50
CA VAL A 83 2.91 7.40 -9.71
C VAL A 83 3.95 6.75 -8.82
N ILE A 84 3.77 6.80 -7.50
CA ILE A 84 4.62 6.08 -6.55
C ILE A 84 3.98 4.74 -6.27
N MET A 85 4.65 3.65 -6.61
CA MET A 85 4.15 2.30 -6.36
C MET A 85 4.77 1.73 -5.08
N LEU A 86 3.93 1.18 -4.22
CA LEU A 86 4.29 0.53 -2.97
C LEU A 86 3.80 -0.92 -2.97
N THR A 87 4.71 -1.88 -2.95
CA THR A 87 4.37 -3.30 -2.89
C THR A 87 4.70 -3.86 -1.52
N PHE A 88 3.68 -4.22 -0.74
CA PHE A 88 3.83 -4.93 0.53
C PHE A 88 3.86 -6.43 0.23
N VAL A 89 5.03 -7.04 0.41
CA VAL A 89 5.26 -8.44 0.07
C VAL A 89 5.20 -9.29 1.33
N TYR A 90 4.28 -10.23 1.39
CA TYR A 90 4.11 -11.17 2.49
C TYR A 90 4.58 -12.57 2.08
N LEU A 91 5.10 -13.31 3.04
CA LEU A 91 5.23 -14.75 2.96
C LEU A 91 3.89 -15.34 3.38
N GLU A 92 3.11 -15.80 2.41
CA GLU A 92 1.67 -16.06 2.61
C GLU A 92 1.37 -17.18 3.61
N LEU A 93 2.13 -18.29 3.57
CA LEU A 93 1.90 -19.43 4.45
C LEU A 93 2.15 -19.08 5.92
N GLU A 94 3.24 -18.36 6.19
CA GLU A 94 3.63 -17.90 7.52
C GLU A 94 2.94 -16.60 7.94
N ARG A 95 2.30 -15.92 6.98
CA ARG A 95 1.60 -14.64 7.16
C ARG A 95 2.51 -13.53 7.69
N VAL A 96 3.76 -13.50 7.24
CA VAL A 96 4.77 -12.54 7.70
C VAL A 96 5.15 -11.57 6.59
N LEU A 97 5.25 -10.28 6.88
CA LEU A 97 5.78 -9.30 5.94
C LEU A 97 7.26 -9.59 5.66
N LEU A 98 7.61 -9.80 4.40
CA LEU A 98 8.99 -9.95 3.93
C LEU A 98 9.64 -8.59 3.66
N GLY A 99 8.87 -7.63 3.17
CA GLY A 99 9.38 -6.30 2.90
C GLY A 99 8.40 -5.41 2.15
N ILE A 100 8.80 -4.15 1.99
CA ILE A 100 8.06 -3.15 1.23
C ILE A 100 8.96 -2.69 0.09
N GLN A 101 8.49 -2.85 -1.14
CA GLN A 101 9.18 -2.38 -2.33
C GLN A 101 8.61 -1.03 -2.74
N THR A 102 9.45 -0.15 -3.28
CA THR A 102 9.04 1.17 -3.74
C THR A 102 9.63 1.43 -5.11
N SER A 103 8.79 1.83 -6.06
CA SER A 103 9.19 2.33 -7.37
C SER A 103 8.43 3.60 -7.71
N THR A 104 8.83 4.27 -8.79
CA THR A 104 8.16 5.47 -9.27
C THR A 104 8.12 5.43 -10.79
N GLU A 105 6.95 5.73 -11.34
CA GLU A 105 6.70 5.77 -12.77
C GLU A 105 6.15 7.14 -13.18
N GLU A 106 6.29 7.48 -14.46
CA GLU A 106 5.65 8.66 -15.04
C GLU A 106 4.15 8.39 -15.21
N ARG A 107 3.31 9.38 -14.89
CA ARG A 107 1.86 9.29 -15.10
C ARG A 107 1.59 9.43 -16.61
N LEU A 108 1.02 8.40 -17.22
CA LEU A 108 0.64 8.37 -18.65
C LEU A 108 -0.58 9.24 -18.95
#